data_AF-A0A8B5WML3-F1
#
_entry.id   AF-A0A8B5WML3-F1
#
_cell.length_a   1.000
_cell.length_b   1.000
_cell.length_c   1.000
_cell.angle_alpha   90.00
_cell.angle_beta   90.00
_cell.angle_gamma   90.00
#
_symmetry.space_group_name_H-M   'P 1'
#
loop_
_entity.id
_entity.type
_entity.pdbx_description
1 polymer ?
#
loop_
_entity_poly.entity_id
_entity_poly.type
_entity_poly.pdbx_seq_one_letter_code
_entity_poly.pdbx_strand_id
1 'polypeptide(L)'
;MLLSAVVLRAEEITPNDLEDALQLLLNQALSVEISARIVENGQETVWTMELSRVTISGRAVTVRLDGSNVVVVVQFTPYIAEDASVLLVAQGQTWVTTSESQDAVYRTAFRSIPINLGEPVVFLPLGNHPIDVNVDTDTDGAFNIELEVRVEPYVGMRTEE
;
A
#
# COMPACT_ATOMS: atom_id res chain seq x y z
N MET A 1 -46.06 11.32 -37.22
CA MET A 1 -45.20 11.38 -36.03
C MET A 1 -45.27 10.02 -35.35
N LEU A 2 -44.20 9.25 -35.39
CA LEU A 2 -44.06 7.96 -34.68
C LEU A 2 -43.20 8.22 -33.45
N LEU A 3 -43.78 8.08 -32.26
CA LEU A 3 -43.04 8.08 -30.99
C LEU A 3 -42.56 6.65 -30.74
N SER A 4 -41.25 6.43 -30.76
CA SER A 4 -40.65 5.14 -30.40
C SER A 4 -40.43 5.14 -28.89
N ALA A 5 -41.15 4.29 -28.16
CA ALA A 5 -40.91 4.06 -26.74
C ALA A 5 -39.77 3.04 -26.60
N VAL A 6 -38.64 3.46 -26.03
CA VAL A 6 -37.59 2.54 -25.58
C VAL A 6 -38.01 2.02 -24.22
N VAL A 7 -38.30 0.71 -24.14
CA VAL A 7 -38.53 0.02 -22.88
C VAL A 7 -37.18 -0.42 -22.35
N LEU A 8 -36.67 0.24 -21.30
CA LEU A 8 -35.57 -0.33 -20.51
C LEU A 8 -36.15 -1.51 -19.71
N ARG A 9 -35.74 -2.73 -20.06
CA ARG A 9 -35.93 -3.89 -19.17
C ARG A 9 -34.76 -3.91 -18.19
N ALA A 10 -35.07 -3.99 -16.91
CA ALA A 10 -34.09 -4.43 -15.92
C ALA A 10 -33.91 -5.94 -16.11
N GLU A 11 -32.71 -6.37 -16.50
CA GLU A 11 -32.33 -7.77 -16.49
C GLU A 11 -32.35 -8.25 -15.02
N GLU A 12 -33.05 -9.35 -14.72
CA GLU A 12 -33.01 -9.95 -13.38
C GLU A 12 -31.63 -10.56 -13.15
N ILE A 13 -30.88 -10.03 -12.18
CA ILE A 13 -29.59 -10.60 -11.77
C ILE A 13 -29.85 -11.98 -11.17
N THR A 14 -29.34 -13.03 -11.81
CA THR A 14 -29.46 -14.39 -11.31
C THR A 14 -28.35 -14.68 -10.28
N PRO A 15 -28.54 -15.69 -9.41
CA PRO A 15 -27.47 -16.13 -8.51
C PRO A 15 -26.17 -16.52 -9.22
N ASN A 16 -26.26 -17.06 -10.44
CA ASN A 16 -25.09 -17.41 -11.25
C ASN A 16 -24.32 -16.16 -11.71
N ASP A 17 -25.02 -15.09 -12.07
CA ASP A 17 -24.36 -13.84 -12.50
C ASP A 17 -23.55 -13.21 -11.35
N LEU A 18 -24.03 -13.35 -10.10
CA LEU A 18 -23.32 -12.87 -8.93
C LEU A 18 -22.06 -13.70 -8.65
N GLU A 19 -22.14 -15.03 -8.80
CA GLU A 19 -21.01 -15.92 -8.60
C GLU A 19 -19.93 -15.69 -9.67
N ASP A 20 -20.32 -15.55 -10.93
CA ASP A 20 -19.42 -15.20 -12.04
C ASP A 20 -18.75 -13.85 -11.80
N ALA A 21 -19.52 -12.83 -11.37
CA ALA A 21 -18.96 -11.52 -11.05
C ALA A 21 -17.97 -11.57 -9.87
N LEU A 22 -18.26 -12.37 -8.84
CA LEU A 22 -17.35 -12.57 -7.71
C LEU A 22 -16.06 -13.26 -8.14
N GLN A 23 -16.16 -14.31 -8.96
CA GLN A 23 -14.99 -15.01 -9.51
C GLN A 23 -14.12 -14.07 -10.35
N LEU A 24 -14.73 -13.22 -11.19
CA LEU A 24 -14.00 -12.22 -11.96
C LEU A 24 -13.27 -11.21 -11.07
N LEU A 25 -13.86 -10.81 -9.95
CA LEU A 25 -13.23 -9.91 -8.99
C LEU A 25 -12.09 -10.57 -8.22
N LEU A 26 -12.25 -11.83 -7.82
CA LEU A 26 -11.21 -12.62 -7.16
C LEU A 26 -10.02 -12.87 -8.09
N ASN A 27 -10.26 -13.16 -9.37
CA ASN A 27 -9.21 -13.35 -10.38
C ASN A 27 -8.39 -12.08 -10.65
N GLN A 28 -8.95 -10.91 -10.35
CA GLN A 28 -8.29 -9.61 -10.47
C GLN A 28 -7.73 -9.09 -9.13
N ALA A 29 -7.94 -9.84 -8.05
CA ALA A 29 -7.48 -9.44 -6.73
C ALA A 29 -5.96 -9.64 -6.62
N LEU A 30 -5.37 -8.74 -5.84
CA LEU A 30 -3.94 -8.67 -5.57
C LEU A 30 -3.71 -8.77 -4.07
N SER A 31 -2.74 -9.57 -3.67
CA SER A 31 -2.14 -9.50 -2.33
C SER A 31 -1.05 -8.44 -2.35
N VAL A 32 -1.07 -7.54 -1.37
CA VAL A 32 0.00 -6.56 -1.11
C VAL A 32 0.56 -6.86 0.26
N GLU A 33 1.77 -7.39 0.28
CA GLU A 33 2.55 -7.67 1.48
C GLU A 33 3.50 -6.51 1.74
N ILE A 34 3.52 -6.03 2.97
CA ILE A 34 4.26 -4.83 3.36
C ILE A 34 5.03 -5.18 4.62
N SER A 35 6.36 -5.09 4.55
CA SER A 35 7.24 -5.15 5.71
C SER A 35 7.81 -3.76 5.95
N ALA A 36 7.43 -3.13 7.05
CA ALA A 36 7.95 -1.84 7.47
C ALA A 36 9.05 -2.07 8.50
N ARG A 37 10.20 -1.44 8.29
CA ARG A 37 11.33 -1.45 9.23
C ARG A 37 11.81 -0.04 9.53
N ILE A 38 12.24 0.16 10.77
CA ILE A 38 12.90 1.39 11.22
C ILE A 38 14.35 1.03 11.47
N VAL A 39 15.24 1.73 10.77
CA VAL A 39 16.67 1.43 10.74
C VAL A 39 17.44 2.60 11.34
N GLU A 40 18.17 2.34 12.42
CA GLU A 40 19.07 3.30 13.06
C GLU A 40 20.45 3.25 12.40
N ASN A 41 21.00 4.43 12.08
CA ASN A 41 22.34 4.60 11.48
C ASN A 41 22.60 3.73 10.23
N GLY A 42 21.52 3.33 9.54
CA GLY A 42 21.58 2.47 8.36
C GLY A 42 21.98 1.01 8.62
N GLN A 43 22.05 0.54 9.87
CA GLN A 43 22.52 -0.81 10.19
C GLN A 43 21.65 -1.58 11.19
N GLU A 44 21.05 -0.93 12.18
CA GLU A 44 20.30 -1.62 13.24
C GLU A 44 18.80 -1.48 13.06
N THR A 45 18.10 -2.60 12.88
CA THR A 45 16.63 -2.61 12.83
C THR A 45 16.11 -2.55 14.26
N VAL A 46 15.53 -1.41 14.64
CA VAL A 46 14.99 -1.20 15.99
C VAL A 46 13.51 -1.56 16.10
N TRP A 47 12.81 -1.67 14.97
CA TRP A 47 11.39 -2.01 14.91
C TRP A 47 11.00 -2.59 13.55
N THR A 48 10.07 -3.56 13.56
CA THR A 48 9.51 -4.20 12.36
C THR A 48 8.01 -4.41 12.50
N MET A 49 7.26 -4.22 11.42
CA MET A 49 5.86 -4.61 11.28
C MET A 49 5.61 -5.25 9.92
N GLU A 50 4.84 -6.33 9.92
CA GLU A 50 4.40 -7.01 8.70
C GLU A 50 2.89 -6.88 8.53
N LEU A 51 2.45 -6.64 7.29
CA LEU A 51 1.06 -6.44 6.94
C LEU A 51 0.74 -7.10 5.60
N SER A 52 -0.35 -7.85 5.53
CA SER A 52 -0.93 -8.30 4.27
C SER A 52 -2.29 -7.65 4.05
N ARG A 53 -2.54 -7.20 2.81
CA ARG A 53 -3.80 -6.57 2.38
C ARG A 53 -4.19 -7.09 1.01
N VAL A 54 -5.48 -7.34 0.83
CA VAL A 54 -6.05 -7.67 -0.48
C VAL A 54 -6.61 -6.40 -1.12
N THR A 55 -6.30 -6.19 -2.39
CA THR A 55 -6.81 -5.07 -3.19
C THR A 55 -7.09 -5.51 -4.62
N ILE A 56 -7.45 -4.57 -5.49
CA ILE A 56 -7.57 -4.74 -6.95
C ILE A 56 -6.76 -3.65 -7.63
N SER A 57 -6.49 -3.83 -8.93
CA SER A 57 -5.85 -2.79 -9.76
C SER A 57 -6.55 -1.44 -9.61
N GLY A 58 -5.75 -0.38 -9.37
CA GLY A 58 -6.20 0.99 -9.18
C GLY A 58 -6.74 1.33 -7.79
N ARG A 59 -6.81 0.37 -6.85
CA ARG A 59 -7.29 0.62 -5.48
C ARG A 59 -6.13 0.61 -4.48
N ALA A 60 -6.02 1.71 -3.72
CA ALA A 60 -4.95 1.90 -2.75
C ALA A 60 -5.11 1.01 -1.51
N VAL A 61 -4.01 0.48 -1.01
CA VAL A 61 -3.86 0.01 0.37
C VAL A 61 -3.14 1.07 1.18
N THR A 62 -3.63 1.36 2.38
CA THR A 62 -3.05 2.38 3.26
C THR A 62 -2.40 1.72 4.47
N VAL A 63 -1.17 2.16 4.77
CA VAL A 63 -0.41 1.82 5.97
C VAL A 63 -0.23 3.08 6.78
N ARG A 64 -0.39 2.96 8.10
CA ARG A 64 -0.09 4.02 9.05
C ARG A 64 0.87 3.47 10.09
N LEU A 65 1.95 4.21 10.31
CA LEU A 65 2.95 3.97 11.34
C LEU A 65 2.88 5.15 12.30
N ASP A 66 2.70 4.88 13.59
CA ASP A 66 2.69 5.88 14.63
C ASP A 66 3.86 5.56 15.59
N GLY A 67 4.81 6.48 15.70
CA GLY A 67 5.89 6.48 16.69
C GLY A 67 5.78 7.70 17.61
N SER A 68 6.65 7.79 18.62
CA SER A 68 6.54 8.81 19.68
C SER A 68 6.64 10.25 19.15
N ASN A 69 7.47 10.47 18.13
CA ASN A 69 7.64 11.78 17.50
C ASN A 69 7.55 11.75 15.95
N VAL A 70 7.04 10.65 15.39
CA VAL A 70 6.83 10.51 13.94
C VAL A 70 5.49 9.84 13.64
N VAL A 71 4.78 10.37 12.66
CA VAL A 71 3.62 9.68 12.05
C VAL A 71 3.89 9.53 10.56
N VAL A 72 3.76 8.32 10.04
CA VAL A 72 3.88 8.04 8.61
C VAL A 72 2.60 7.43 8.08
N VAL A 73 2.06 8.01 7.02
CA VAL A 73 0.95 7.44 6.26
C VAL A 73 1.45 7.14 4.85
N VAL A 74 1.38 5.89 4.44
CA VAL A 74 1.80 5.45 3.10
C VAL A 74 0.63 4.80 2.39
N GLN A 75 0.45 5.13 1.11
CA GLN A 75 -0.51 4.50 0.22
C GLN A 75 0.23 3.80 -0.91
N PHE A 76 -0.12 2.54 -1.14
CA PHE A 76 0.37 1.74 -2.26
C PHE A 76 -0.81 1.41 -3.17
N THR A 77 -0.73 1.85 -4.43
CA THR A 77 -1.77 1.63 -5.43
C THR A 77 -1.17 0.85 -6.60
N PRO A 78 -1.42 -0.46 -6.71
CA PRO A 78 -0.98 -1.23 -7.86
C PRO A 78 -1.87 -0.95 -9.07
N TYR A 79 -1.28 -0.77 -10.24
CA TYR A 79 -1.96 -0.64 -11.52
C TYR A 79 -1.46 -1.73 -12.46
N ILE A 80 -2.36 -2.61 -12.90
CA ILE A 80 -2.10 -3.58 -13.96
C ILE A 80 -2.46 -2.92 -15.29
N ALA A 81 -1.49 -2.83 -16.20
CA ALA A 81 -1.70 -2.35 -17.56
C ALA A 81 -2.23 -3.48 -18.48
N GLU A 82 -2.69 -3.11 -19.68
CA GLU A 82 -3.24 -4.06 -20.66
C GLU A 82 -2.24 -5.14 -21.10
N ASP A 83 -0.93 -4.82 -21.08
CA ASP A 83 0.16 -5.74 -21.39
C ASP A 83 0.59 -6.61 -20.19
N ALA A 84 -0.20 -6.62 -19.12
CA ALA A 84 0.07 -7.27 -17.84
C ALA A 84 1.29 -6.74 -17.07
N SER A 85 1.90 -5.62 -17.50
CA SER A 85 2.89 -4.93 -16.68
C SER A 85 2.23 -4.31 -15.45
N VAL A 86 2.97 -4.25 -14.34
CA VAL A 86 2.46 -3.71 -13.07
C VAL A 86 3.24 -2.46 -12.70
N LEU A 87 2.51 -1.37 -12.46
CA LEU A 87 3.03 -0.12 -11.93
C LEU A 87 2.54 0.07 -10.50
N LEU A 88 3.45 0.13 -9.54
CA LEU A 88 3.13 0.45 -8.15
C LEU A 88 3.29 1.96 -7.92
N VAL A 89 2.21 2.63 -7.56
CA VAL A 89 2.25 4.02 -7.12
C VAL A 89 2.34 4.05 -5.59
N ALA A 90 3.45 4.58 -5.08
CA ALA A 90 3.71 4.76 -3.65
C ALA A 90 3.63 6.26 -3.30
N GLN A 91 2.79 6.60 -2.33
CA GLN A 91 2.62 7.96 -1.81
C GLN A 91 2.83 7.95 -0.30
N GLY A 92 3.84 8.65 0.18
CA GLY A 92 4.15 8.81 1.60
C GLY A 92 3.85 10.22 2.09
N GLN A 93 3.32 10.30 3.29
CA GLN A 93 3.18 11.53 4.06
C GLN A 93 3.76 11.28 5.44
N THR A 94 4.60 12.19 5.91
CA THR A 94 5.29 12.05 7.17
C THR A 94 5.22 13.35 7.96
N TRP A 95 4.91 13.23 9.24
CA TRP A 95 4.96 14.32 10.21
C TRP A 95 6.03 13.95 11.23
N VAL A 96 7.06 14.79 11.37
CA VAL A 96 8.15 14.57 12.34
C VAL A 96 8.20 15.75 13.30
N THR A 97 8.16 15.46 14.59
CA THR A 97 8.39 16.45 15.65
C THR A 97 9.79 16.24 16.20
N THR A 98 10.64 17.26 16.21
CA THR A 98 12.00 17.17 16.75
C THR A 98 12.06 17.68 18.19
N SER A 99 13.07 17.28 18.94
CA SER A 99 13.28 17.75 20.31
C SER A 99 13.50 19.27 20.39
N GLU A 100 13.93 19.91 19.30
CA GLU A 100 14.18 21.35 19.21
C GLU A 100 12.94 22.19 18.91
N SER A 101 11.89 21.62 18.31
CA SER A 101 10.65 22.34 17.99
C SER A 101 9.41 21.50 18.25
N GLN A 102 8.44 22.06 18.98
CA GLN A 102 7.14 21.42 19.20
C GLN A 102 6.28 21.34 17.92
N ASP A 103 6.67 22.02 16.85
CA ASP A 103 5.99 22.00 15.56
C ASP A 103 6.38 20.75 14.75
N ALA A 104 5.37 20.09 14.19
CA ALA A 104 5.59 18.95 13.31
C ALA A 104 6.00 19.41 11.90
N VAL A 105 7.14 18.91 11.42
CA VAL A 105 7.61 19.10 10.05
C VAL A 105 6.91 18.09 9.14
N TYR A 106 6.14 18.61 8.18
CA TYR A 106 5.48 17.80 7.16
C TYR A 106 6.43 17.51 5.98
N ARG A 107 6.46 16.25 5.54
CA ARG A 107 7.17 15.78 4.36
C ARG A 107 6.27 14.87 3.54
N THR A 108 6.47 14.87 2.22
CA THR A 108 5.77 13.94 1.33
C THR A 108 6.73 13.36 0.30
N ALA A 109 6.47 12.12 -0.09
CA ALA A 109 7.20 11.41 -1.13
C ALA A 109 6.21 10.76 -2.10
N PHE A 110 6.53 10.81 -3.39
CA PHE A 110 5.75 10.18 -4.45
C PHE A 110 6.68 9.44 -5.39
N ARG A 111 6.37 8.17 -5.67
CA ARG A 111 7.12 7.33 -6.61
C ARG A 111 6.17 6.43 -7.40
N SER A 112 6.47 6.28 -8.69
CA SER A 112 5.86 5.26 -9.55
C SER A 112 6.95 4.27 -9.91
N ILE A 113 6.75 3.01 -9.53
CA ILE A 113 7.77 1.96 -9.59
C ILE A 113 7.23 0.85 -10.50
N PRO A 114 7.83 0.58 -11.67
CA PRO A 114 7.49 -0.61 -12.42
C PRO A 114 7.96 -1.83 -11.61
N ILE A 115 7.07 -2.80 -11.41
CA ILE A 115 7.35 -4.00 -10.61
C ILE A 115 7.00 -5.26 -11.39
N ASN A 116 7.67 -6.35 -11.04
CA ASN A 116 7.22 -7.69 -11.39
C ASN A 116 6.43 -8.26 -10.20
N LEU A 117 5.35 -9.00 -10.49
CA LEU A 117 4.60 -9.67 -9.44
C LEU A 117 5.50 -10.69 -8.71
N GLY A 118 5.43 -10.71 -7.38
CA GLY A 118 6.25 -11.55 -6.50
C GLY A 118 7.63 -10.99 -6.16
N GLU A 119 8.10 -9.95 -6.85
CA GLU A 119 9.37 -9.30 -6.54
C GLU A 119 9.17 -8.16 -5.53
N PRO A 120 9.91 -8.14 -4.40
CA PRO A 120 9.82 -7.06 -3.44
C PRO A 120 10.50 -5.79 -3.94
N VAL A 121 9.93 -4.63 -3.62
CA VAL A 121 10.53 -3.30 -3.85
C VAL A 121 10.56 -2.49 -2.57
N VAL A 122 11.57 -1.63 -2.42
CA VAL A 122 11.71 -0.77 -1.23
C VAL A 122 11.28 0.65 -1.53
N PHE A 123 10.40 1.19 -0.68
CA PHE A 123 9.99 2.58 -0.67
C PHE A 123 10.48 3.28 0.60
N LEU A 124 11.13 4.44 0.42
CA LEU A 124 11.68 5.27 1.49
C LEU A 124 10.86 6.57 1.59
N PRO A 125 9.83 6.66 2.45
CA PRO A 125 8.98 7.84 2.56
C PRO A 125 9.73 9.11 2.98
N LEU A 126 10.88 8.95 3.64
CA LEU A 126 11.75 10.04 4.08
C LEU A 126 12.98 10.24 3.18
N GLY A 127 13.14 9.41 2.14
CA GLY A 127 14.34 9.38 1.31
C GLY A 127 15.50 8.61 1.96
N ASN A 128 16.73 8.90 1.54
CA ASN A 128 17.96 8.26 2.04
C ASN A 128 18.67 9.09 3.12
N HIS A 129 18.05 10.17 3.60
CA HIS A 129 18.60 11.03 4.63
C HIS A 129 18.01 10.62 5.98
N PRO A 130 18.82 10.08 6.90
CA PRO A 130 18.39 9.81 8.26
C PRO A 130 17.80 11.06 8.91
N ILE A 131 16.74 10.90 9.70
CA ILE A 131 16.16 11.95 10.52
C ILE A 131 16.36 11.58 11.99
N ASP A 132 16.62 12.57 12.83
CA ASP A 132 16.63 12.38 14.28
C ASP A 132 15.19 12.18 14.79
N VAL A 133 14.83 10.93 15.13
CA VAL A 133 13.44 10.52 15.39
C VAL A 133 13.39 9.52 16.54
N ASN A 134 12.77 9.84 17.67
CA ASN A 134 12.57 8.87 18.74
C ASN A 134 11.37 7.94 18.41
N VAL A 135 11.66 6.68 18.12
CA VAL A 135 10.65 5.65 17.85
C VAL A 135 10.58 4.70 19.04
N ASP A 136 10.06 5.15 20.18
CA ASP A 136 9.93 4.37 21.43
C ASP A 136 11.20 3.58 21.81
N THR A 137 12.36 4.07 21.38
CA THR A 137 13.70 3.55 21.70
C THR A 137 14.34 4.55 22.66
N ASP A 138 14.94 4.06 23.75
CA ASP A 138 15.58 4.88 24.80
C ASP A 138 16.84 5.67 24.32
N THR A 139 17.05 5.80 23.00
CA THR A 139 18.22 6.42 22.36
C THR A 139 17.83 7.45 21.31
N ASP A 140 18.42 8.64 21.40
CA ASP A 140 18.46 9.64 20.33
C ASP A 140 19.39 9.13 19.21
N GLY A 141 18.92 9.14 17.96
CA GLY A 141 19.58 8.45 16.85
C GLY A 141 19.07 8.89 15.48
N ALA A 142 19.86 8.65 14.44
CA ALA A 142 19.50 8.99 13.07
C ALA A 142 18.78 7.80 12.41
N PHE A 143 17.46 7.90 12.23
CA PHE A 143 16.62 6.81 11.75
C PHE A 143 16.18 7.00 10.32
N ASN A 144 15.99 5.89 9.62
CA ASN A 144 15.28 5.83 8.36
C ASN A 144 14.09 4.85 8.45
N ILE A 145 13.06 5.12 7.66
CA ILE A 145 11.88 4.27 7.56
C ILE A 145 11.92 3.63 6.19
N GLU A 146 11.87 2.30 6.15
CA GLU A 146 11.90 1.54 4.92
C GLU A 146 10.67 0.63 4.85
N LEU A 147 9.95 0.70 3.74
CA LEU A 147 8.82 -0.18 3.46
C LEU A 147 9.19 -1.08 2.29
N GLU A 148 9.41 -2.35 2.57
CA GLU A 148 9.48 -3.38 1.55
C GLU A 148 8.05 -3.79 1.18
N VAL A 149 7.74 -3.78 -0.12
CA VAL A 149 6.41 -4.09 -0.64
C VAL A 149 6.52 -5.15 -1.71
N ARG A 150 5.70 -6.18 -1.60
CA ARG A 150 5.55 -7.23 -2.59
C ARG A 150 4.09 -7.29 -3.02
N VAL A 151 3.87 -7.36 -4.33
CA VAL A 151 2.53 -7.48 -4.91
C VAL A 151 2.45 -8.80 -5.63
N GLU A 152 1.40 -9.58 -5.37
CA GLU A 152 1.19 -10.91 -5.96
C GLU A 152 -0.28 -11.09 -6.36
N PRO A 153 -0.58 -11.98 -7.32
CA PRO A 153 -1.95 -12.43 -7.53
C PRO A 153 -2.53 -12.98 -6.23
N TYR A 154 -3.77 -12.60 -5.90
CA TYR A 154 -4.43 -13.18 -4.75
C TYR A 154 -4.83 -14.62 -5.05
N VAL A 155 -4.27 -15.56 -4.29
CA VAL A 155 -4.74 -16.95 -4.28
C VAL A 155 -5.68 -17.08 -3.09
N GLY A 156 -6.97 -17.23 -3.36
CA GLY A 156 -7.97 -17.43 -2.32
C GLY A 156 -7.58 -18.58 -1.38
N MET A 157 -7.96 -18.50 -0.11
CA MET A 157 -7.80 -19.61 0.82
C MET A 157 -8.55 -20.82 0.25
N ARG A 158 -7.80 -21.83 -0.20
CA ARG A 158 -8.35 -23.14 -0.54
C ARG A 158 -8.78 -23.78 0.78
N THR A 159 -10.06 -23.72 1.10
CA THR A 159 -10.63 -24.61 2.11
C THR A 159 -10.44 -26.04 1.59
N GLU A 160 -9.57 -26.80 2.22
CA GLU A 160 -9.52 -28.25 2.03
C GLU A 160 -10.87 -28.81 2.51
N GLU A 161 -11.67 -29.32 1.57
CA GLU A 161 -12.81 -30.20 1.87
C GLU A 161 -12.35 -31.64 2.09
#